data_AF-A0A8E2D308-F1
#
_entry.id   AF-A0A8E2D308-F1
#
_cell.length_a   1.000
_cell.length_b   1.000
_cell.length_c   1.000
_cell.angle_alpha   90.00
_cell.angle_beta   90.00
_cell.angle_gamma   90.00
#
_symmetry.space_group_name_H-M   'P 1'
#
loop_
_entity.id
_entity.type
_entity.pdbx_description
1 polymer ?
#
loop_
_entity_poly.entity_id
_entity_poly.type
_entity_poly.pdbx_seq_one_letter_code
_entity_poly.pdbx_strand_id
1 'polypeptide(L)' 'MDWIAESKENGEKLLAVEILGRLQGKKLFNLSATKIIHFGCILHKHQIPSKRTQTGTIYHVVEK' A
#
# COMPACT_ATOMS: atom_id res chain seq x y z
N MET A 1 15.94 12.02 5.62
CA MET A 1 15.81 10.59 5.22
C MET A 1 14.72 10.54 4.17
N ASP A 2 15.16 10.79 2.94
CA ASP A 2 14.37 11.05 1.76
C ASP A 2 13.72 9.77 1.26
N TRP A 3 12.41 9.70 1.44
CA TRP A 3 11.62 8.49 1.30
C TRP A 3 11.34 8.08 -0.18
N ILE A 4 12.22 8.49 -1.08
CA ILE A 4 12.24 8.20 -2.53
C ILE A 4 13.69 8.17 -3.05
N ALA A 5 14.67 7.76 -2.23
CA ALA A 5 16.07 7.81 -2.66
C ALA A 5 16.54 6.61 -3.49
N GLU A 6 15.79 5.50 -3.61
CA GLU A 6 16.32 4.32 -4.32
C GLU A 6 15.22 3.40 -4.89
N SER A 7 14.37 3.92 -5.77
CA SER A 7 13.67 3.06 -6.73
C SER A 7 13.81 3.72 -8.09
N LYS A 8 14.80 3.29 -8.88
CA LYS A 8 14.94 3.72 -10.28
C LYS A 8 13.77 3.25 -11.16
N GLU A 9 12.93 2.36 -10.63
CA GLU A 9 11.74 1.84 -11.29
C GLU A 9 10.56 2.82 -11.14
N ASN A 10 9.89 3.08 -12.25
CA ASN A 10 8.69 3.94 -12.28
C ASN A 10 7.57 3.25 -11.51
N GLY A 11 7.06 3.88 -10.44
CA GLY A 11 6.03 3.32 -9.58
C GLY A 11 5.02 4.37 -9.11
N GLU A 12 3.89 3.89 -8.61
CA GLU A 12 2.76 4.71 -8.16
C GLU A 12 2.70 4.79 -6.63
N LYS A 13 2.14 5.88 -6.11
CA LYS A 13 1.92 6.07 -4.67
C LYS A 13 0.49 5.69 -4.33
N LEU A 14 0.33 4.63 -3.55
CA LEU A 14 -0.98 4.05 -3.23
C LEU A 14 -1.18 3.87 -1.73
N LEU A 15 -2.43 4.01 -1.28
CA LEU A 15 -2.89 3.61 0.04
C LEU A 15 -3.01 2.09 0.14
N ALA A 16 -2.97 1.58 1.37
CA ALA A 16 -3.20 0.16 1.66
C ALA A 16 -4.52 -0.38 1.04
N VAL A 17 -5.58 0.43 1.03
CA VAL A 17 -6.88 0.05 0.44
C VAL A 17 -6.81 -0.08 -1.08
N GLU A 18 -6.05 0.78 -1.75
CA GLU A 18 -5.91 0.78 -3.21
C GLU A 18 -5.08 -0.42 -3.66
N ILE A 19 -3.99 -0.71 -2.95
CA ILE A 19 -3.14 -1.89 -3.19
C ILE A 19 -3.95 -3.15 -2.99
N LEU A 20 -4.68 -3.24 -1.87
CA LEU A 20 -5.51 -4.39 -1.58
C LEU A 20 -6.58 -4.57 -2.66
N GLY A 21 -7.24 -3.49 -3.10
CA GLY A 21 -8.19 -3.51 -4.21
C GLY A 21 -7.58 -4.05 -5.51
N ARG A 22 -6.34 -3.65 -5.85
CA ARG A 22 -5.64 -4.18 -7.04
C ARG A 22 -5.34 -5.68 -6.93
N LEU A 23 -4.80 -6.13 -5.80
CA LEU A 23 -4.49 -7.55 -5.55
C LEU A 23 -5.72 -8.44 -5.62
N GLN A 24 -6.87 -7.87 -5.29
CA GLN A 24 -8.14 -8.54 -5.27
C GLN A 24 -8.77 -8.70 -6.67
N GLY A 25 -8.45 -7.82 -7.62
CA GLY A 25 -8.97 -7.85 -8.98
C GLY A 25 -10.50 -7.84 -9.04
N LYS A 26 -11.10 -8.68 -9.89
CA LYS A 26 -12.58 -8.80 -10.04
C LYS A 26 -13.27 -9.57 -8.89
N LYS A 27 -12.56 -9.99 -7.84
CA LYS A 27 -13.18 -10.75 -6.74
C LYS A 27 -14.00 -9.84 -5.82
N LEU A 28 -15.29 -10.15 -5.73
CA LEU A 28 -16.34 -9.43 -5.01
C LEU A 28 -16.36 -9.68 -3.48
N PHE A 29 -15.22 -9.71 -2.77
CA PHE A 29 -15.31 -9.58 -1.31
C PHE A 29 -15.43 -8.09 -0.94
N ASN A 30 -16.26 -7.80 0.06
CA ASN A 30 -16.34 -6.46 0.59
C ASN A 30 -15.02 -6.13 1.30
N LEU A 31 -14.38 -5.02 0.89
CA LEU A 31 -13.24 -4.41 1.56
C LEU A 31 -13.70 -3.81 2.90
N SER A 32 -13.92 -4.66 3.91
CA SER A 32 -14.24 -4.17 5.25
C SER A 32 -13.05 -3.41 5.83
N ALA A 33 -13.34 -2.44 6.70
CA ALA A 33 -12.32 -1.67 7.41
C ALA A 33 -11.31 -2.59 8.13
N THR A 34 -11.76 -3.69 8.73
CA THR A 34 -10.90 -4.67 9.40
C THR A 34 -9.88 -5.31 8.46
N LYS A 35 -10.28 -5.64 7.22
CA LYS A 35 -9.36 -6.23 6.22
C LYS A 35 -8.30 -5.22 5.79
N ILE A 36 -8.69 -3.95 5.61
CA ILE A 36 -7.77 -2.86 5.26
C ILE A 36 -6.76 -2.65 6.40
N ILE A 37 -7.22 -2.62 7.65
CA ILE A 37 -6.36 -2.47 8.83
C ILE A 37 -5.38 -3.63 8.93
N HIS A 38 -5.86 -4.89 8.85
CA HIS A 38 -4.96 -6.06 8.89
C HIS A 38 -3.94 -6.04 7.76
N PHE A 39 -4.35 -5.65 6.55
CA PHE A 39 -3.42 -5.51 5.43
C PHE A 39 -2.36 -4.44 5.69
N GLY A 40 -2.73 -3.27 6.22
CA GLY A 40 -1.77 -2.25 6.66
C GLY A 40 -0.80 -2.76 7.73
N CYS A 41 -1.29 -3.52 8.72
CA CYS A 41 -0.43 -4.16 9.72
C CYS A 41 0.56 -5.15 9.11
N ILE A 42 0.14 -5.93 8.10
CA ILE A 42 1.04 -6.84 7.37
C ILE A 42 2.14 -6.03 6.67
N LEU A 43 1.80 -4.98 5.92
CA LEU A 43 2.80 -4.12 5.25
C LEU A 43 3.80 -3.53 6.27
N HIS A 44 3.30 -3.05 7.40
CA HIS A 44 4.15 -2.53 8.48
C HIS A 44 5.05 -3.60 9.10
N LYS A 45 4.51 -4.80 9.39
CA LYS A 45 5.28 -5.93 9.95
C LYS A 45 6.43 -6.34 9.04
N HIS A 46 6.22 -6.28 7.73
CA HIS A 46 7.24 -6.57 6.74
C HIS A 46 8.18 -5.39 6.47
N GLN A 47 8.06 -4.29 7.23
CA GLN A 47 8.86 -3.09 7.10
C GLN A 47 8.86 -2.55 5.66
N ILE A 48 7.72 -2.70 4.97
CA ILE A 48 7.56 -2.10 3.66
C ILE A 48 7.69 -0.60 3.85
N PRO A 49 8.60 0.07 3.11
CA PRO A 49 8.73 1.50 3.19
C PRO A 49 7.35 2.14 3.08
N SER A 50 7.04 3.08 3.98
CA SER A 50 5.80 3.85 3.90
C SER A 50 5.96 5.30 4.35
N LYS A 51 5.04 6.18 3.93
CA LYS A 51 4.91 7.56 4.44
C LYS A 51 3.53 7.81 4.99
N ARG A 52 3.48 8.35 6.20
CA ARG A 52 2.25 8.82 6.83
C ARG A 52 1.82 10.16 6.22
N THR A 53 0.55 10.29 5.88
CA THR A 53 -0.11 11.52 5.41
C THR A 53 -1.36 11.79 6.26
N GLN A 54 -2.05 12.91 6.04
CA GLN A 54 -3.35 13.17 6.69
C GLN A 54 -4.44 12.17 6.28
N THR A 55 -4.37 11.62 5.06
CA THR A 55 -5.39 10.73 4.49
C THR A 55 -5.09 9.25 4.71
N GLY A 56 -3.89 8.90 5.15
CA GLY A 56 -3.51 7.52 5.43
C GLY A 56 -2.02 7.27 5.33
N THR A 57 -1.65 6.01 5.12
CA THR A 57 -0.25 5.61 4.89
C THR A 57 -0.09 5.24 3.43
N ILE A 58 0.82 5.92 2.74
CA ILE A 58 1.12 5.70 1.33
C ILE A 58 2.36 4.82 1.16
N TYR A 59 2.34 4.00 0.12
CA TYR A 59 3.40 3.08 -0.28
C TYR A 59 3.79 3.34 -1.72
N HIS A 60 5.07 3.15 -2.06
CA HIS A 60 5.52 3.16 -3.45
C HIS A 60 5.38 1.74 -4.03
N VAL A 61 4.61 1.60 -5.11
CA VAL A 61 4.27 0.32 -5.71
C VAL A 61 4.75 0.30 -7.15
N VAL A 62 5.55 -0.70 -7.49
CA VAL A 62 6.05 -0.94 -8.85
C VAL A 62 5.30 -2.14 -9.41
N GLU A 63 4.64 -1.96 -10.54
CA GLU A 63 4.00 -3.05 -11.30
C GLU A 63 5.03 -3.65 -12.27
N LYS A 64 5.07 -4.97 -12.37
CA LYS A 64 5.90 -5.73 -13.31
C LYS A 64 5.03 -6.47 -14.30
#